data_AF-A0A4Q6ASY6-F1
#
_entry.id   AF-A0A4Q6ASY6-F1
#
_cell.length_a   1.000
_cell.length_b   1.000
_cell.length_c   1.000
_cell.angle_alpha   90.00
_cell.angle_beta   90.00
_cell.angle_gamma   90.00
#
_symmetry.space_group_name_H-M   'P 1'
#
loop_
_entity.id
_entity.type
_entity.pdbx_description
1 polymer ?
#
loop_
_entity_poly.entity_id
_entity_poly.type
_entity_poly.pdbx_seq_one_letter_code
_entity_poly.pdbx_strand_id
1 'polypeptide(L)'
;MSEQVHIQPYLRLSGLEPLVIRPEMNFVNIGERTNVTGSKKFARLIRENKFEEALSVARQQVESGAQVIDINMDDALLDGVQAMTNFINLVQSEPDIAKIPIMVDSSKFEIIEAGLKCVQGKCIVNSISMKEGEAKFIEQAIICQSYGAAVIVMAFDEVGQADTEDRKVEICHRAYKILTEQVGFDGQDIIFDPNIFAVATGLEEHNNYGNDFINATR
;
A
#
# COMPACT_ATOMS: atom_id res chain seq x y z
N MET A 1 40.48 -8.23 11.59
CA MET A 1 39.13 -8.33 12.19
C MET A 1 38.21 -7.60 11.23
N SER A 2 37.32 -8.29 10.55
CA SER A 2 36.30 -7.65 9.70
C SER A 2 35.36 -6.86 10.61
N GLU A 3 35.19 -5.56 10.35
CA GLU A 3 34.17 -4.77 11.05
C GLU A 3 32.80 -5.46 10.90
N GLN A 4 32.12 -5.65 12.02
CA GLN A 4 30.76 -6.18 12.01
C GLN A 4 29.86 -5.14 11.33
N VAL A 5 29.34 -5.47 10.15
CA VAL A 5 28.38 -4.63 9.44
C VAL A 5 27.06 -4.68 10.22
N HIS A 6 26.70 -3.57 10.87
CA HIS A 6 25.43 -3.43 11.54
C HIS A 6 24.38 -2.86 10.57
N ILE A 7 23.35 -3.66 10.26
CA ILE A 7 22.28 -3.27 9.35
C ILE A 7 21.16 -2.60 10.17
N GLN A 8 20.94 -1.31 9.97
CA GLN A 8 19.88 -0.56 10.65
C GLN A 8 18.47 -1.06 10.25
N PRO A 9 17.48 -1.11 11.16
CA PRO A 9 16.13 -1.59 10.87
C PRO A 9 15.28 -0.52 10.17
N TYR A 10 15.60 -0.21 8.92
CA TYR A 10 14.83 0.71 8.08
C TYR A 10 13.88 -0.03 7.14
N LEU A 11 12.76 0.61 6.80
CA LEU A 11 11.89 0.16 5.72
C LEU A 11 12.70 0.15 4.42
N ARG A 12 12.78 -1.03 3.81
CA ARG A 12 13.48 -1.27 2.55
C ARG A 12 12.49 -1.81 1.55
N LEU A 13 12.39 -1.12 0.43
CA LEU A 13 11.58 -1.48 -0.72
C LEU A 13 12.50 -1.60 -1.93
N SER A 14 12.01 -2.22 -3.01
CA SER A 14 12.78 -2.29 -4.24
C SER A 14 11.87 -2.40 -5.45
N GLY A 15 12.17 -1.61 -6.49
CA GLY A 15 11.91 -2.00 -7.86
C GLY A 15 13.14 -2.76 -8.39
N LEU A 16 13.65 -2.36 -9.55
CA LEU A 16 15.00 -2.70 -10.00
C LEU A 16 16.08 -2.00 -9.17
N GLU A 17 15.75 -0.85 -8.57
CA GLU A 17 16.63 -0.09 -7.68
C GLU A 17 16.08 -0.10 -6.24
N PRO A 18 16.97 -0.08 -5.23
CA PRO A 18 16.55 -0.08 -3.83
C PRO A 18 16.04 1.30 -3.40
N LEU A 19 14.95 1.30 -2.65
CA LEU A 19 14.44 2.46 -1.89
C LEU A 19 14.54 2.15 -0.40
N VAL A 20 15.46 2.81 0.30
CA VAL A 20 15.62 2.67 1.76
C VAL A 20 15.09 3.93 2.41
N ILE A 21 14.00 3.84 3.16
CA ILE A 21 13.39 5.00 3.83
C ILE A 21 14.14 5.27 5.13
N ARG A 22 14.87 6.39 5.17
CA ARG A 22 15.74 6.76 6.29
C ARG A 22 15.20 7.99 7.03
N PRO A 23 15.53 8.19 8.32
CA PRO A 23 15.07 9.35 9.09
C PRO A 23 15.41 10.71 8.47
N GLU A 24 16.51 10.81 7.73
CA GLU A 24 16.96 12.02 7.04
C GLU A 24 16.26 12.27 5.69
N MET A 25 15.49 11.30 5.20
CA MET A 25 14.73 11.49 3.96
C MET A 25 13.50 12.37 4.19
N ASN A 26 13.17 13.13 3.16
CA ASN A 26 11.89 13.83 3.09
C ASN A 26 10.73 12.83 2.87
N PHE A 27 9.52 13.37 2.77
CA PHE A 27 8.30 12.61 2.47
C PHE A 27 8.44 11.75 1.21
N VAL A 28 7.96 10.51 1.28
CA VAL A 28 7.95 9.56 0.17
C VAL A 28 6.63 9.69 -0.59
N ASN A 29 6.68 10.12 -1.84
CA ASN A 29 5.49 10.28 -2.67
C ASN A 29 5.11 8.94 -3.32
N ILE A 30 3.88 8.47 -3.07
CA ILE A 30 3.27 7.31 -3.73
C ILE A 30 2.36 7.83 -4.85
N GLY A 31 2.57 7.37 -6.09
CA GLY A 31 1.77 7.78 -7.23
C GLY A 31 0.40 7.10 -7.28
N GLU A 32 -0.68 7.86 -7.09
CA GLU A 32 -2.07 7.38 -6.98
C GLU A 32 -2.83 7.17 -8.31
N ARG A 33 -2.29 7.63 -9.45
CA ARG A 33 -3.09 7.78 -10.70
C ARG A 33 -3.30 6.48 -11.46
N THR A 34 -2.60 5.42 -11.09
CA THR A 34 -2.71 4.04 -11.60
C THR A 34 -3.80 3.27 -10.84
N ASN A 35 -4.91 3.96 -10.59
CA ASN A 35 -6.04 3.47 -9.82
C ASN A 35 -7.33 3.59 -10.64
N VAL A 36 -8.00 2.46 -10.91
CA VAL A 36 -9.22 2.42 -11.74
C VAL A 36 -10.38 3.19 -11.09
N THR A 37 -10.44 3.23 -9.76
CA THR A 37 -11.48 3.97 -9.03
C THR A 37 -11.17 5.47 -8.96
N GLY A 38 -9.90 5.83 -8.76
CA GLY A 38 -9.45 7.22 -8.56
C GLY A 38 -9.17 8.02 -9.84
N SER A 39 -8.86 7.37 -10.96
CA SER A 39 -8.36 8.03 -12.18
C SER A 39 -9.20 7.72 -13.41
N LYS A 40 -10.03 8.69 -13.84
CA LYS A 40 -10.88 8.56 -15.04
C LYS A 40 -10.11 8.15 -16.31
N LYS A 41 -8.89 8.69 -16.49
CA LYS A 41 -8.04 8.36 -17.63
C LYS A 41 -7.59 6.90 -17.56
N PHE A 42 -7.07 6.48 -16.42
CA PHE A 42 -6.57 5.11 -16.23
C PHE A 42 -7.69 4.09 -16.36
N ALA A 43 -8.82 4.33 -15.68
CA ALA A 43 -10.02 3.49 -15.74
C ALA A 43 -10.48 3.23 -17.18
N ARG A 44 -10.53 4.27 -18.02
CA ARG A 44 -10.88 4.13 -19.43
C ARG A 44 -9.89 3.24 -20.17
N LEU A 45 -8.58 3.46 -19.97
CA LEU A 45 -7.54 2.71 -20.67
C LEU A 45 -7.58 1.23 -20.31
N ILE A 46 -7.74 0.89 -19.02
CA ILE A 46 -7.85 -0.50 -18.56
C ILE A 46 -9.11 -1.17 -19.12
N ARG A 47 -10.28 -0.52 -19.03
CA ARG A 47 -11.54 -1.08 -19.57
C ARG A 47 -11.53 -1.26 -21.09
N GLU A 48 -10.79 -0.41 -21.81
CA GLU A 48 -10.60 -0.53 -23.26
C GLU A 48 -9.43 -1.47 -23.65
N ASN A 49 -8.81 -2.17 -22.69
CA ASN A 49 -7.62 -3.02 -22.87
C ASN A 49 -6.41 -2.31 -23.49
N LYS A 50 -6.31 -0.99 -23.31
CA LYS A 50 -5.19 -0.15 -23.78
C LYS A 50 -4.06 -0.11 -22.75
N PHE A 51 -3.53 -1.29 -22.40
CA PHE A 51 -2.53 -1.41 -21.34
C PHE A 51 -1.21 -0.67 -21.67
N GLU A 52 -0.77 -0.66 -22.94
CA GLU A 52 0.41 0.10 -23.35
C GLU A 52 0.25 1.61 -23.13
N GLU A 53 -0.91 2.16 -23.48
CA GLU A 53 -1.22 3.57 -23.18
C GLU A 53 -1.34 3.79 -21.66
N ALA A 54 -1.81 2.80 -20.90
CA ALA A 54 -1.92 2.89 -19.45
C ALA A 54 -0.53 2.98 -18.77
N LEU A 55 0.51 2.37 -19.34
CA LEU A 55 1.91 2.53 -18.87
C LEU A 55 2.36 3.98 -18.89
N SER A 56 1.84 4.81 -19.82
CA SER A 56 2.16 6.25 -19.83
C SER A 56 1.71 6.97 -18.56
N VAL A 57 0.65 6.49 -17.89
CA VAL A 57 0.18 7.06 -16.62
C VAL A 57 1.18 6.74 -15.52
N ALA A 58 1.67 5.51 -15.43
CA ALA A 58 2.71 5.11 -14.48
C ALA A 58 4.02 5.88 -14.73
N ARG A 59 4.50 5.89 -15.98
CA ARG A 59 5.73 6.61 -16.37
C ARG A 59 5.68 8.09 -16.02
N GLN A 60 4.57 8.76 -16.33
CA GLN A 60 4.39 10.18 -16.00
C GLN A 60 4.53 10.45 -14.50
N GLN A 61 4.03 9.55 -13.64
CA GLN A 61 4.16 9.71 -12.19
C GLN A 61 5.61 9.58 -11.73
N VAL A 62 6.36 8.61 -12.27
CA VAL A 62 7.79 8.44 -11.99
C VAL A 62 8.57 9.69 -12.41
N GLU A 63 8.33 10.18 -13.63
CA GLU A 63 8.94 11.42 -14.16
C GLU A 63 8.58 12.65 -13.33
N SER A 64 7.40 12.66 -12.69
CA SER A 64 6.94 13.74 -11.81
C SER A 64 7.43 13.60 -10.37
N GLY A 65 8.26 12.60 -10.05
CA GLY A 65 8.89 12.45 -8.74
C GLY A 65 8.24 11.44 -7.79
N ALA A 66 7.31 10.60 -8.27
CA ALA A 66 6.83 9.47 -7.48
C ALA A 66 7.99 8.50 -7.17
N GLN A 67 8.06 8.06 -5.91
CA GLN A 67 9.08 7.14 -5.41
C GLN A 67 8.54 5.71 -5.25
N VAL A 68 7.22 5.55 -5.26
CA VAL A 68 6.48 4.28 -5.29
C VAL A 68 5.28 4.48 -6.21
N ILE A 69 4.81 3.43 -6.89
CA ILE A 69 3.57 3.48 -7.70
C ILE A 69 2.52 2.59 -7.05
N ASP A 70 1.36 3.17 -6.75
CA ASP A 70 0.17 2.45 -6.31
C ASP A 70 -0.59 1.90 -7.52
N ILE A 71 -0.90 0.62 -7.53
CA ILE A 71 -1.63 -0.03 -8.62
C ILE A 71 -2.91 -0.62 -8.05
N ASN A 72 -4.04 -0.08 -8.50
CA ASN A 72 -5.37 -0.55 -8.10
C ASN A 72 -6.21 -0.92 -9.33
N MET A 73 -6.69 -2.17 -9.35
CA MET A 73 -7.49 -2.76 -10.42
C MET A 73 -8.91 -3.14 -9.98
N ASP A 74 -9.37 -2.59 -8.85
CA ASP A 74 -10.71 -2.85 -8.35
C ASP A 74 -11.75 -2.13 -9.20
N ASP A 75 -12.53 -2.93 -9.92
CA ASP A 75 -13.68 -2.48 -10.70
C ASP A 75 -14.65 -3.65 -10.88
N ALA A 76 -15.96 -3.39 -10.77
CA ALA A 76 -16.97 -4.43 -10.90
C ALA A 76 -17.03 -5.08 -12.30
N LEU A 77 -16.49 -4.42 -13.32
CA LEU A 77 -16.48 -4.86 -14.72
C LEU A 77 -15.18 -5.54 -15.13
N LEU A 78 -14.19 -5.66 -14.23
CA LEU A 78 -12.88 -6.24 -14.52
C LEU A 78 -12.70 -7.58 -13.81
N ASP A 79 -11.98 -8.50 -14.46
CA ASP A 79 -11.26 -9.56 -13.76
C ASP A 79 -10.04 -8.92 -13.11
N GLY A 80 -10.16 -8.56 -11.83
CA GLY A 80 -9.12 -7.84 -11.10
C GLY A 80 -7.83 -8.65 -10.93
N VAL A 81 -7.92 -9.98 -10.80
CA VAL A 81 -6.75 -10.87 -10.70
C VAL A 81 -5.96 -10.82 -12.01
N GLN A 82 -6.66 -10.98 -13.13
CA GLN A 82 -6.04 -10.93 -14.45
C GLN A 82 -5.49 -9.53 -14.76
N ALA A 83 -6.26 -8.47 -14.47
CA ALA A 83 -5.85 -7.09 -14.73
C ALA A 83 -4.60 -6.68 -13.92
N MET A 84 -4.56 -7.03 -12.63
CA MET A 84 -3.40 -6.79 -11.75
C MET A 84 -2.16 -7.51 -12.27
N THR A 85 -2.29 -8.81 -12.54
CA THR A 85 -1.21 -9.65 -13.09
C THR A 85 -0.66 -9.08 -14.39
N ASN A 86 -1.54 -8.76 -15.34
CA ASN A 86 -1.14 -8.23 -16.65
C ASN A 86 -0.42 -6.89 -16.53
N PHE A 87 -0.97 -5.97 -15.74
CA PHE A 87 -0.40 -4.63 -15.65
C PHE A 87 0.92 -4.60 -14.88
N ILE A 88 1.06 -5.37 -13.80
CA ILE A 88 2.33 -5.47 -13.08
C ILE A 88 3.43 -6.06 -13.99
N ASN A 89 3.12 -7.12 -14.75
CA ASN A 89 4.08 -7.69 -15.71
C ASN A 89 4.52 -6.68 -16.78
N LEU A 90 3.59 -5.87 -17.28
CA LEU A 90 3.90 -4.80 -18.24
C LEU A 90 4.73 -3.67 -17.61
N VAL A 91 4.37 -3.23 -16.40
CA VAL A 91 5.14 -2.23 -15.63
C VAL A 91 6.58 -2.69 -15.42
N GLN A 92 6.79 -3.97 -15.09
CA GLN A 92 8.12 -4.54 -14.89
C GLN A 92 8.92 -4.73 -16.19
N SER A 93 8.25 -4.75 -17.34
CA SER A 93 8.94 -4.78 -18.66
C SER A 93 9.49 -3.42 -19.10
N GLU A 94 9.11 -2.33 -18.42
CA GLU A 94 9.54 -0.97 -18.71
C GLU A 94 10.53 -0.46 -17.65
N PRO A 95 11.85 -0.43 -17.92
CA PRO A 95 12.87 -0.11 -16.92
C PRO A 95 12.67 1.25 -16.23
N ASP A 96 12.18 2.25 -16.96
CA ASP A 96 11.92 3.59 -16.44
C ASP A 96 10.84 3.61 -15.33
N ILE A 97 9.93 2.63 -15.35
CA ILE A 97 8.89 2.47 -14.34
C ILE A 97 9.35 1.45 -13.29
N ALA A 98 9.88 0.31 -13.75
CA ALA A 98 10.28 -0.81 -12.92
C ALA A 98 11.37 -0.48 -11.90
N LYS A 99 12.13 0.62 -12.08
CA LYS A 99 13.16 1.06 -11.13
C LYS A 99 12.64 1.36 -9.73
N ILE A 100 11.39 1.84 -9.58
CA ILE A 100 10.80 2.14 -8.28
C ILE A 100 9.87 1.03 -7.77
N PRO A 101 9.66 0.91 -6.44
CA PRO A 101 8.80 -0.12 -5.87
C PRO A 101 7.32 0.04 -6.27
N ILE A 102 6.59 -1.07 -6.20
CA ILE A 102 5.15 -1.14 -6.45
C ILE A 102 4.42 -1.28 -5.11
N MET A 103 3.30 -0.57 -4.98
CA MET A 103 2.28 -0.80 -3.97
C MET A 103 1.10 -1.51 -4.66
N VAL A 104 0.77 -2.71 -4.20
CA VAL A 104 -0.32 -3.54 -4.73
C VAL A 104 -1.58 -3.20 -3.96
N ASP A 105 -2.51 -2.50 -4.60
CA ASP A 105 -3.74 -1.99 -3.99
C ASP A 105 -4.99 -2.74 -4.42
N SER A 106 -5.69 -3.34 -3.46
CA SER A 106 -7.01 -3.94 -3.66
C SER A 106 -7.74 -4.16 -2.34
N SER A 107 -9.06 -4.07 -2.38
CA SER A 107 -9.96 -4.51 -1.32
C SER A 107 -10.13 -6.04 -1.25
N LYS A 108 -9.63 -6.77 -2.24
CA LYS A 108 -9.76 -8.23 -2.37
C LYS A 108 -8.39 -8.89 -2.27
N PHE A 109 -8.20 -9.72 -1.25
CA PHE A 109 -6.89 -10.29 -0.96
C PHE A 109 -6.38 -11.23 -2.07
N GLU A 110 -7.27 -11.89 -2.82
CA GLU A 110 -6.88 -12.71 -3.97
C GLU A 110 -6.23 -11.91 -5.11
N ILE A 111 -6.58 -10.62 -5.26
CA ILE A 111 -5.96 -9.70 -6.22
C ILE A 111 -4.59 -9.26 -5.69
N ILE A 112 -4.49 -8.96 -4.39
CA ILE A 112 -3.21 -8.65 -3.73
C ILE A 112 -2.24 -9.80 -3.94
N GLU A 113 -2.65 -11.04 -3.63
CA GLU A 113 -1.79 -12.21 -3.73
C GLU A 113 -1.36 -12.48 -5.19
N ALA A 114 -2.24 -12.24 -6.17
CA ALA A 114 -1.88 -12.31 -7.58
C ALA A 114 -0.80 -11.28 -7.96
N GLY A 115 -0.91 -10.06 -7.44
CA GLY A 115 0.12 -9.04 -7.60
C GLY A 115 1.44 -9.44 -6.94
N LEU A 116 1.41 -9.92 -5.70
CA LEU A 116 2.60 -10.40 -4.97
C LEU A 116 3.36 -11.50 -5.73
N LYS A 117 2.65 -12.41 -6.41
CA LYS A 117 3.26 -13.45 -7.25
C LYS A 117 4.01 -12.91 -8.46
N CYS A 118 3.71 -11.68 -8.90
CA CYS A 118 4.30 -11.07 -10.09
C CYS A 118 5.45 -10.11 -9.76
N VAL A 119 5.37 -9.40 -8.62
CA VAL A 119 6.39 -8.39 -8.27
C VAL A 119 7.71 -9.06 -7.91
N GLN A 120 8.80 -8.62 -8.56
CA GLN A 120 10.14 -9.15 -8.31
C GLN A 120 10.82 -8.53 -7.08
N GLY A 121 10.68 -7.21 -6.91
CA GLY A 121 11.29 -6.47 -5.81
C GLY A 121 10.42 -6.48 -4.54
N LYS A 122 10.94 -5.94 -3.44
CA LYS A 122 10.18 -5.81 -2.19
C LYS A 122 9.12 -4.69 -2.34
N CYS A 123 7.86 -5.10 -2.38
CA CYS A 123 6.68 -4.25 -2.58
C CYS A 123 5.97 -3.88 -1.28
N ILE A 124 4.90 -3.08 -1.41
CA ILE A 124 3.97 -2.77 -0.33
C ILE A 124 2.61 -3.39 -0.66
N VAL A 125 1.98 -4.04 0.32
CA VAL A 125 0.58 -4.46 0.24
C VAL A 125 -0.31 -3.34 0.75
N ASN A 126 -1.27 -2.90 -0.05
CA ASN A 126 -2.31 -1.95 0.31
C ASN A 126 -3.69 -2.64 0.16
N SER A 127 -4.29 -3.14 1.21
CA SER A 127 -3.87 -3.15 2.61
C SER A 127 -4.45 -4.37 3.32
N ILE A 128 -4.05 -4.58 4.57
CA ILE A 128 -4.68 -5.54 5.48
C ILE A 128 -5.33 -4.81 6.65
N SER A 129 -6.34 -5.43 7.27
CA SER A 129 -7.05 -4.85 8.42
C SER A 129 -7.74 -5.93 9.25
N MET A 130 -8.27 -5.55 10.42
CA MET A 130 -9.04 -6.46 11.29
C MET A 130 -10.55 -6.44 10.99
N LYS A 131 -10.97 -5.89 9.85
CA LYS A 131 -12.39 -5.84 9.40
C LYS A 131 -13.08 -7.21 9.44
N GLU A 132 -12.38 -8.25 8.99
CA GLU A 132 -12.88 -9.63 8.96
C GLU A 132 -12.46 -10.43 10.21
N GLY A 133 -11.96 -9.74 11.24
CA GLY A 133 -11.47 -10.32 12.48
C GLY A 133 -9.97 -10.65 12.47
N GLU A 134 -9.45 -10.85 13.68
CA GLU A 134 -8.04 -11.11 13.95
C GLU A 134 -7.49 -12.35 13.23
N ALA A 135 -8.26 -13.43 13.14
CA ALA A 135 -7.80 -14.66 12.47
C ALA A 135 -7.49 -14.41 10.98
N LYS A 136 -8.34 -13.64 10.29
CA LYS A 136 -8.14 -13.33 8.87
C LYS A 136 -6.98 -12.35 8.67
N PHE A 137 -6.85 -11.38 9.55
CA PHE A 137 -5.72 -10.45 9.58
C PHE A 137 -4.38 -11.18 9.73
N ILE A 138 -4.29 -12.14 10.66
CA ILE A 138 -3.09 -12.97 10.87
C ILE A 138 -2.78 -13.84 9.64
N GLU A 139 -3.80 -14.49 9.07
CA GLU A 139 -3.65 -15.31 7.85
C GLU A 139 -3.05 -14.48 6.70
N GLN A 140 -3.63 -13.31 6.44
CA GLN A 140 -3.17 -12.40 5.39
C GLN A 140 -1.76 -11.87 5.68
N ALA A 141 -1.46 -11.50 6.93
CA ALA A 141 -0.14 -11.04 7.33
C ALA A 141 0.94 -12.12 7.13
N ILE A 142 0.67 -13.38 7.49
CA ILE A 142 1.60 -14.49 7.25
C ILE A 142 1.88 -14.64 5.75
N ILE A 143 0.85 -14.52 4.90
CA ILE A 143 1.02 -14.57 3.46
C ILE A 143 1.91 -13.42 2.99
N CYS A 144 1.61 -12.16 3.37
CA CYS A 144 2.44 -11.00 3.01
C CYS A 144 3.91 -11.16 3.45
N GLN A 145 4.13 -11.65 4.68
CA GLN A 145 5.47 -11.92 5.22
C GLN A 145 6.21 -13.00 4.42
N SER A 146 5.50 -14.04 3.96
CA SER A 146 6.11 -15.11 3.15
C SER A 146 6.61 -14.64 1.78
N TYR A 147 5.99 -13.59 1.21
CA TYR A 147 6.49 -12.89 0.02
C TYR A 147 7.54 -11.82 0.35
N GLY A 148 7.79 -11.53 1.62
CA GLY A 148 8.72 -10.49 2.07
C GLY A 148 8.22 -9.06 1.81
N ALA A 149 6.91 -8.85 1.63
CA ALA A 149 6.32 -7.53 1.38
C ALA A 149 6.20 -6.70 2.66
N ALA A 150 6.32 -5.39 2.54
CA ALA A 150 5.82 -4.46 3.56
C ALA A 150 4.29 -4.40 3.50
N VAL A 151 3.64 -3.97 4.58
CA VAL A 151 2.17 -3.94 4.67
C VAL A 151 1.67 -2.58 5.13
N ILE A 152 0.65 -2.08 4.45
CA ILE A 152 -0.24 -1.05 5.00
C ILE A 152 -1.29 -1.74 5.86
N VAL A 153 -1.44 -1.24 7.08
CA VAL A 153 -2.49 -1.64 8.02
C VAL A 153 -3.47 -0.49 8.18
N MET A 154 -4.69 -0.69 7.67
CA MET A 154 -5.76 0.29 7.83
C MET A 154 -6.27 0.29 9.27
N ALA A 155 -6.60 1.48 9.79
CA ALA A 155 -7.34 1.61 11.04
C ALA A 155 -8.82 1.21 10.86
N PHE A 156 -9.06 -0.07 10.62
CA PHE A 156 -10.36 -0.70 10.44
C PHE A 156 -10.37 -2.04 11.20
N ASP A 157 -11.29 -2.22 12.13
CA ASP A 157 -11.49 -3.45 12.88
C ASP A 157 -12.92 -4.02 12.76
N GLU A 158 -13.27 -4.99 13.60
CA GLU A 158 -14.57 -5.65 13.61
C GLU A 158 -15.75 -4.70 13.89
N VAL A 159 -15.49 -3.52 14.44
CA VAL A 159 -16.50 -2.50 14.78
C VAL A 159 -16.65 -1.46 13.67
N GLY A 160 -15.65 -1.30 12.80
CA GLY A 160 -15.72 -0.40 11.65
C GLY A 160 -14.43 0.41 11.43
N GLN A 161 -14.54 1.47 10.63
CA GLN A 161 -13.44 2.41 10.40
C GLN A 161 -13.23 3.31 11.61
N ALA A 162 -11.96 3.57 11.95
CA ALA A 162 -11.59 4.52 12.98
C ALA A 162 -11.71 5.96 12.47
N ASP A 163 -12.67 6.70 12.99
CA ASP A 163 -12.97 8.10 12.67
C ASP A 163 -12.34 9.09 13.67
N THR A 164 -12.21 8.72 14.95
CA THR A 164 -11.59 9.55 16.00
C THR A 164 -10.12 9.22 16.27
N GLU A 165 -9.36 10.17 16.83
CA GLU A 165 -7.96 9.99 17.26
C GLU A 165 -7.77 8.72 18.11
N ASP A 166 -8.55 8.57 19.19
CA ASP A 166 -8.42 7.44 20.12
C ASP A 166 -8.64 6.09 19.43
N ARG A 167 -9.63 5.99 18.54
CA ARG A 167 -9.92 4.76 17.79
C ARG A 167 -8.81 4.42 16.80
N LYS A 168 -8.22 5.43 16.16
CA LYS A 168 -7.11 5.24 15.22
C LYS A 168 -5.90 4.65 15.97
N VAL A 169 -5.54 5.24 17.11
CA VAL A 169 -4.41 4.78 17.94
C VAL A 169 -4.67 3.38 18.51
N GLU A 170 -5.89 3.12 19.02
CA GLU A 170 -6.28 1.82 19.57
C GLU A 170 -6.08 0.69 18.56
N ILE A 171 -6.62 0.86 17.35
CA ILE A 171 -6.58 -0.15 16.29
C ILE A 171 -5.14 -0.37 15.80
N CYS A 172 -4.40 0.70 15.53
CA CYS A 172 -3.00 0.61 15.09
C CYS A 172 -2.12 -0.07 16.14
N HIS A 173 -2.29 0.27 17.43
CA HIS A 173 -1.54 -0.36 18.52
C HIS A 173 -1.88 -1.85 18.69
N ARG A 174 -3.17 -2.23 18.60
CA ARG A 174 -3.58 -3.65 18.61
C ARG A 174 -2.95 -4.41 17.45
N ALA A 175 -3.04 -3.86 16.24
CA ALA A 175 -2.46 -4.48 15.05
C ALA A 175 -0.94 -4.63 15.14
N TYR A 176 -0.23 -3.62 15.68
CA TYR A 176 1.22 -3.68 15.91
C TYR A 176 1.61 -4.87 16.79
N LYS A 177 0.90 -5.06 17.91
CA LYS A 177 1.15 -6.20 18.81
C LYS A 177 0.89 -7.53 18.13
N ILE A 178 -0.21 -7.67 17.40
CA ILE A 178 -0.51 -8.91 16.68
C ILE A 178 0.60 -9.21 15.66
N LEU A 179 0.98 -8.22 14.84
CA LEU A 179 2.00 -8.40 13.81
C LEU A 179 3.37 -8.73 14.40
N THR A 180 3.82 -8.01 15.42
CA THR A 180 5.17 -8.18 15.97
C THR A 180 5.29 -9.34 16.95
N GLU A 181 4.27 -9.61 17.76
CA GLU A 181 4.32 -10.62 18.84
C GLU A 181 3.77 -11.98 18.39
N GLN A 182 2.79 -12.03 17.48
CA GLN A 182 2.19 -13.30 17.03
C GLN A 182 2.67 -13.75 15.65
N VAL A 183 2.78 -12.83 14.68
CA VAL A 183 3.23 -13.14 13.31
C VAL A 183 4.76 -13.09 13.19
N GLY A 184 5.41 -12.25 13.99
CA GLY A 184 6.86 -11.99 13.90
C GLY A 184 7.22 -11.06 12.73
N PHE A 185 6.32 -10.16 12.36
CA PHE A 185 6.57 -9.13 11.36
C PHE A 185 7.61 -8.14 11.89
N ASP A 186 8.51 -7.70 11.02
CA ASP A 186 9.46 -6.65 11.33
C ASP A 186 8.73 -5.31 11.46
N GLY A 187 8.91 -4.61 12.59
CA GLY A 187 8.21 -3.35 12.85
C GLY A 187 8.46 -2.27 11.80
N GLN A 188 9.64 -2.27 11.16
CA GLN A 188 9.97 -1.34 10.08
C GLN A 188 9.24 -1.64 8.75
N ASP A 189 8.59 -2.79 8.61
CA ASP A 189 7.83 -3.17 7.42
C ASP A 189 6.32 -2.93 7.58
N ILE A 190 5.90 -2.35 8.70
CA ILE A 190 4.51 -2.00 8.99
C ILE A 190 4.31 -0.50 8.75
N ILE A 191 3.38 -0.17 7.87
CA ILE A 191 2.94 1.20 7.58
C ILE A 191 1.50 1.32 8.09
N PHE A 192 1.24 2.21 9.04
CA PHE A 192 -0.13 2.46 9.49
C PHE A 192 -0.80 3.51 8.61
N ASP A 193 -2.05 3.24 8.22
CA ASP A 193 -2.95 4.23 7.65
C ASP A 193 -4.09 4.52 8.66
N PRO A 194 -3.99 5.64 9.40
CA PRO A 194 -5.04 6.10 10.32
C PRO A 194 -6.33 6.57 9.64
N ASN A 195 -6.55 6.34 8.34
CA ASN A 195 -7.66 6.83 7.52
C ASN A 195 -7.71 8.35 7.37
N ILE A 196 -7.35 8.83 6.18
CA ILE A 196 -7.62 10.22 5.77
C ILE A 196 -9.05 10.32 5.22
N PHE A 197 -9.93 11.03 5.92
CA PHE A 197 -11.32 11.27 5.49
C PHE A 197 -11.54 12.65 4.89
N ALA A 198 -12.59 12.76 4.07
CA ALA A 198 -13.04 14.03 3.53
C ALA A 198 -13.57 14.95 4.66
N VAL A 199 -13.05 16.17 4.68
CA VAL A 199 -13.56 17.28 5.50
C VAL A 199 -14.41 18.23 4.64
N ALA A 200 -15.06 19.22 5.26
CA ALA A 200 -15.91 20.20 4.57
C ALA A 200 -17.07 19.56 3.78
N THR A 201 -17.64 18.47 4.30
CA THR A 201 -18.77 17.74 3.71
C THR A 201 -20.13 18.39 3.97
N GLY A 202 -20.18 19.40 4.85
CA GLY A 202 -21.43 19.97 5.36
C GLY A 202 -21.98 19.29 6.61
N LEU A 203 -21.30 18.27 7.14
CA LEU A 203 -21.64 17.57 8.37
C LEU A 203 -20.66 17.95 9.50
N GLU A 204 -21.18 18.39 10.65
CA GLU A 204 -20.37 18.88 11.77
C GLU A 204 -19.45 17.79 12.35
N GLU A 205 -19.92 16.54 12.36
CA GLU A 205 -19.17 15.34 12.74
C GLU A 205 -17.86 15.16 11.96
N HIS A 206 -17.75 15.67 10.73
CA HIS A 206 -16.56 15.50 9.88
C HIS A 206 -15.51 16.61 10.07
N ASN A 207 -15.79 17.64 10.88
CA ASN A 207 -14.92 18.81 11.00
C ASN A 207 -13.54 18.46 11.59
N ASN A 208 -13.49 17.46 12.46
CA ASN A 208 -12.27 17.13 13.20
C ASN A 208 -11.39 16.07 12.53
N TYR A 209 -11.86 15.38 11.48
CA TYR A 209 -11.14 14.26 10.86
C TYR A 209 -9.69 14.58 10.46
N GLY A 210 -9.41 15.80 9.99
CA GLY A 210 -8.05 16.23 9.69
C GLY A 210 -7.14 16.31 10.92
N ASN A 211 -7.67 16.82 12.04
CA ASN A 211 -6.93 16.86 13.30
C ASN A 211 -6.76 15.46 13.89
N ASP A 212 -7.81 14.64 13.85
CA ASP A 212 -7.78 13.27 14.35
C ASP A 212 -6.70 12.43 13.66
N PHE A 213 -6.55 12.58 12.34
CA PHE A 213 -5.47 11.94 11.59
C PHE A 213 -4.08 12.44 12.01
N ILE A 214 -3.89 13.75 12.08
CA ILE A 214 -2.59 14.37 12.42
C ILE A 214 -2.17 14.00 13.84
N ASN A 215 -3.09 14.03 14.79
CA ASN A 215 -2.79 13.71 16.19
C ASN A 215 -2.51 12.21 16.37
N ALA A 216 -3.27 11.33 15.72
CA ALA A 216 -3.00 9.88 15.75
C ALA A 216 -1.66 9.50 15.11
N THR A 217 -1.10 10.37 14.25
CA THR A 217 0.21 10.17 13.62
C THR A 217 1.39 10.56 14.53
N ARG A 218 1.15 11.32 15.61
CA ARG A 218 2.20 11.80 16.54
C ARG A 218 2.59 10.76 17.57
#